data_AF-A0A9D9CRH4-F1
#
_entry.id   AF-A0A9D9CRH4-F1
#
_cell.length_a   1.000
_cell.length_b   1.000
_cell.length_c   1.000
_cell.angle_alpha   90.00
_cell.angle_beta   90.00
_cell.angle_gamma   90.00
#
_symmetry.space_group_name_H-M   'P 1'
#
loop_
_entity.id
_entity.type
_entity.pdbx_description
1 polymer ?
#
loop_
_entity_poly.entity_id
_entity_poly.type
_entity_poly.pdbx_seq_one_letter_code
_entity_poly.pdbx_strand_id
1 'polypeptide(L)'
;MKTYPHYLERLQAATRKFWDKPALNTIGGDSFTYAQMATDIARFHIVFEKAGFVKGDKIALCANNGARWGFAYLAVNTYETVIVPILADFKPESVMGLVNHSESVALFTNASRWAKMDPEKMPAL
;
A
#
# COMPACT_ATOMS: atom_id res chain seq x y z
N MET A 1 1.33 -33.79 1.35
CA MET A 1 1.21 -32.44 0.74
C MET A 1 2.33 -31.57 1.29
N LYS A 2 3.14 -30.91 0.47
CA LYS A 2 4.19 -29.99 0.96
C LYS A 2 3.51 -28.74 1.53
N THR A 3 3.77 -28.43 2.79
CA THR A 3 3.37 -27.18 3.43
C THR A 3 4.40 -26.10 3.12
N TYR A 4 3.95 -24.99 2.54
CA TYR A 4 4.78 -23.80 2.35
C TYR A 4 4.42 -22.77 3.41
N PRO A 5 5.41 -22.04 3.96
CA PRO A 5 5.14 -20.97 4.91
C PRO A 5 4.31 -19.87 4.26
N HIS A 6 3.48 -19.20 5.07
CA HIS A 6 2.65 -18.10 4.61
C HIS A 6 3.53 -16.98 4.02
N TYR A 7 3.04 -16.26 3.02
CA TYR A 7 3.81 -15.18 2.38
C TYR A 7 4.33 -14.15 3.38
N LEU A 8 3.52 -13.78 4.39
CA LEU A 8 3.92 -12.84 5.44
C LEU A 8 5.07 -13.37 6.30
N GLU A 9 5.10 -14.68 6.56
CA GLU A 9 6.20 -15.32 7.31
C GLU A 9 7.50 -15.25 6.49
N ARG A 10 7.42 -15.52 5.18
CA ARG A 10 8.57 -15.39 4.27
C ARG A 10 9.06 -13.95 4.18
N LEU A 11 8.16 -12.97 4.11
CA LEU A 11 8.48 -11.55 4.09
C LEU A 11 9.19 -11.15 5.39
N GLN A 12 8.65 -11.54 6.55
CA GLN A 12 9.25 -11.25 7.85
C GLN A 12 10.65 -11.87 7.98
N ALA A 13 10.80 -13.14 7.59
CA ALA A 13 12.09 -13.83 7.62
C ALA A 13 13.12 -13.16 6.69
N ALA A 14 12.71 -12.77 5.48
CA ALA A 14 13.57 -12.04 4.55
C ALA A 14 13.99 -10.68 5.11
N THR A 15 13.05 -9.91 5.67
CA THR A 15 13.34 -8.61 6.28
C THR A 15 14.38 -8.73 7.40
N ARG A 16 14.25 -9.72 8.30
CA ARG A 16 15.22 -9.94 9.37
C ARG A 16 16.59 -10.36 8.82
N LYS A 17 16.61 -11.26 7.83
CA LYS A 17 17.85 -11.82 7.27
C LYS A 17 18.65 -10.80 6.46
N PHE A 18 17.97 -9.93 5.73
CA PHE A 18 18.57 -9.00 4.77
C PHE A 18 18.50 -7.55 5.24
N TRP A 19 18.45 -7.31 6.55
CA TRP A 19 18.19 -6.02 7.20
C TRP A 19 18.84 -4.80 6.51
N ASP A 20 20.15 -4.85 6.25
CA ASP A 20 20.90 -3.73 5.66
C ASP A 20 21.00 -3.76 4.12
N LYS A 21 20.34 -4.71 3.46
CA LYS A 21 20.35 -4.85 1.99
C LYS A 21 19.23 -4.05 1.34
N PRO A 22 19.39 -3.59 0.09
CA PRO A 22 18.31 -2.99 -0.68
C PRO A 22 17.13 -3.95 -0.84
N ALA A 23 15.91 -3.46 -0.63
CA ALA A 23 14.65 -4.21 -0.73
C ALA A 23 13.74 -3.68 -1.84
N LEU A 24 13.50 -2.36 -1.86
CA LEU A 24 12.63 -1.70 -2.83
C LEU A 24 13.39 -0.57 -3.52
N ASN A 25 13.31 -0.53 -4.85
CA ASN A 25 14.07 0.40 -5.67
C ASN A 25 13.18 0.99 -6.76
N THR A 26 13.35 2.29 -7.02
CA THR A 26 12.80 2.98 -8.19
C THR A 26 13.92 3.18 -9.19
N ILE A 27 13.68 2.88 -10.47
CA ILE A 27 14.68 3.13 -11.52
C ILE A 27 15.01 4.62 -11.55
N GLY A 28 16.28 4.96 -11.28
CA GLY A 28 16.75 6.35 -11.22
C GLY A 28 16.17 7.17 -10.06
N GLY A 29 15.63 6.53 -9.01
CA GLY A 29 15.01 7.22 -7.90
C GLY A 29 15.32 6.57 -6.54
N ASP A 30 14.37 6.68 -5.61
CA ASP A 30 14.53 6.22 -4.24
C ASP A 30 14.84 4.71 -4.15
N SER A 31 15.77 4.36 -3.26
CA SER A 31 16.12 3.00 -2.86
C SER A 31 15.98 2.89 -1.34
N PHE A 32 15.35 1.81 -0.87
CA PHE A 32 15.13 1.54 0.55
C PHE A 32 15.71 0.20 0.92
N THR A 33 16.43 0.14 2.05
CA THR A 33 16.84 -1.13 2.66
C THR A 33 15.66 -1.85 3.30
N TYR A 34 15.83 -3.14 3.61
CA TYR A 34 14.83 -3.89 4.39
C TYR A 34 14.54 -3.23 5.75
N ALA A 35 15.55 -2.69 6.42
CA ALA A 35 15.41 -1.96 7.68
C ALA A 35 14.54 -0.71 7.53
N GLN A 36 14.79 0.11 6.49
CA GLN A 36 14.00 1.31 6.21
C GLN A 36 12.56 0.96 5.85
N MET A 37 12.37 -0.03 4.98
CA MET A 37 11.05 -0.56 4.63
C MET A 37 10.28 -1.02 5.86
N ALA A 38 10.89 -1.80 6.74
CA ALA A 38 10.25 -2.28 7.96
C ALA A 38 9.90 -1.14 8.92
N THR A 39 10.80 -0.17 9.08
CA THR A 39 10.60 1.00 9.94
C THR A 39 9.43 1.84 9.45
N ASP A 40 9.36 2.12 8.16
CA ASP A 40 8.28 2.90 7.59
C ASP A 40 6.95 2.12 7.65
N ILE A 41 6.95 0.78 7.45
CA ILE A 41 5.72 -0.03 7.55
C ILE A 41 5.15 0.09 8.96
N ALA A 42 6.00 -0.01 9.99
CA ALA A 42 5.58 0.16 11.37
C ALA A 42 5.01 1.56 11.64
N ARG A 43 5.55 2.62 11.02
CA ARG A 43 4.98 3.97 11.12
C ARG A 43 3.59 4.04 10.51
N PHE A 44 3.38 3.41 9.35
CA PHE A 44 2.06 3.35 8.73
C PHE A 44 1.06 2.55 9.56
N HIS A 45 1.49 1.47 10.21
CA HIS A 45 0.63 0.71 11.13
C HIS A 45 0.12 1.59 12.29
N ILE A 46 0.97 2.46 12.84
CA ILE A 46 0.54 3.45 13.85
C ILE A 46 -0.49 4.44 13.27
N VAL A 47 -0.30 4.87 12.01
CA VAL A 47 -1.27 5.74 11.34
C VAL A 47 -2.60 5.01 11.13
N PHE A 48 -2.57 3.76 10.69
CA PHE A 48 -3.77 2.94 10.48
C PHE A 48 -4.53 2.69 11.77
N GLU A 49 -3.82 2.38 12.85
CA GLU A 49 -4.41 2.24 14.19
C GLU A 49 -5.10 3.53 14.64
N LYS A 50 -4.43 4.68 14.49
CA LYS A 50 -5.01 5.99 14.82
C LYS A 50 -6.17 6.41 13.93
N ALA A 51 -6.19 5.94 12.68
CA ALA A 51 -7.30 6.14 11.75
C ALA A 51 -8.48 5.20 12.04
N GLY A 52 -8.31 4.23 12.95
CA GLY A 52 -9.36 3.28 13.32
C GLY A 52 -9.54 2.13 12.32
N PHE A 53 -8.56 1.88 11.44
CA PHE A 53 -8.64 0.77 10.49
C PHE A 53 -8.56 -0.57 11.21
N VAL A 54 -9.41 -1.50 10.77
CA VAL A 54 -9.52 -2.85 11.31
C VAL A 54 -9.19 -3.89 10.24
N LYS A 55 -8.91 -5.11 10.70
CA LYS A 55 -8.67 -6.26 9.81
C LYS A 55 -9.82 -6.42 8.81
N GLY A 56 -9.47 -6.54 7.53
CA GLY A 56 -10.43 -6.67 6.44
C GLY A 56 -10.86 -5.35 5.80
N ASP A 57 -10.58 -4.19 6.40
CA ASP A 57 -10.82 -2.90 5.75
C ASP A 57 -10.05 -2.81 4.43
N LYS A 58 -10.67 -2.21 3.42
CA LYS A 58 -10.11 -2.13 2.08
C LYS A 58 -9.45 -0.78 1.86
N ILE A 59 -8.21 -0.79 1.38
CA ILE A 59 -7.44 0.42 1.10
C ILE A 59 -7.06 0.41 -0.38
N ALA A 60 -7.55 1.39 -1.12
CA ALA A 60 -7.23 1.57 -2.52
C ALA A 60 -5.80 2.11 -2.69
N LEU A 61 -5.10 1.64 -3.72
CA LEU A 61 -3.77 2.13 -4.10
C LEU A 61 -3.75 2.45 -5.59
N CYS A 62 -3.74 3.75 -5.91
CA CYS A 62 -3.67 4.27 -7.27
C CYS A 62 -2.52 5.28 -7.38
N ALA A 63 -1.31 4.78 -7.63
CA ALA A 63 -0.11 5.60 -7.73
C ALA A 63 0.84 5.07 -8.80
N ASN A 64 1.78 5.90 -9.25
CA ASN A 64 2.82 5.50 -10.18
C ASN A 64 3.68 4.37 -9.58
N ASN A 65 4.19 3.48 -10.44
CA ASN A 65 5.10 2.43 -10.01
C ASN A 65 6.38 3.04 -9.41
N GLY A 66 6.89 2.42 -8.35
CA GLY A 66 8.09 2.85 -7.66
C GLY A 66 8.21 2.21 -6.28
N ALA A 67 9.34 2.44 -5.61
CA ALA A 67 9.60 1.84 -4.31
C ALA A 67 8.51 2.19 -3.26
N ARG A 68 8.01 3.44 -3.27
CA ARG A 68 6.94 3.89 -2.39
C ARG A 68 5.59 3.21 -2.66
N TRP A 69 5.33 2.79 -3.90
CA TRP A 69 4.16 1.99 -4.24
C TRP A 69 4.25 0.61 -3.59
N GLY A 70 5.41 -0.06 -3.74
CA GLY A 70 5.66 -1.36 -3.10
C GLY A 70 5.60 -1.28 -1.58
N PHE A 71 6.10 -0.17 -1.02
CA PHE A 71 5.98 0.13 0.39
C PHE A 71 4.50 0.18 0.85
N ALA A 72 3.67 0.99 0.19
CA ALA A 72 2.25 1.14 0.55
C ALA A 72 1.50 -0.19 0.44
N TYR A 73 1.77 -0.97 -0.62
CA TYR A 73 1.24 -2.31 -0.79
C TYR A 73 1.56 -3.23 0.40
N LEU A 74 2.82 -3.25 0.85
CA LEU A 74 3.24 -4.09 1.97
C LEU A 74 2.70 -3.58 3.31
N ALA A 75 2.63 -2.27 3.51
CA ALA A 75 2.09 -1.68 4.73
C ALA A 75 0.63 -2.12 4.97
N VAL A 76 -0.21 -2.05 3.94
CA VAL A 76 -1.60 -2.49 3.98
C VAL A 76 -1.70 -3.99 4.27
N ASN A 77 -1.04 -4.83 3.47
CA ASN A 77 -1.11 -6.29 3.67
C ASN A 77 -0.60 -6.75 5.04
N THR A 78 0.48 -6.17 5.54
CA THR A 78 1.08 -6.54 6.84
C THR A 78 0.27 -6.04 8.03
N TYR A 79 -0.66 -5.11 7.82
CA TYR A 79 -1.62 -4.67 8.83
C TYR A 79 -2.92 -5.50 8.81
N GLU A 80 -2.99 -6.54 7.98
CA GLU A 80 -4.18 -7.39 7.80
C GLU A 80 -5.40 -6.66 7.20
N THR A 81 -5.19 -5.49 6.60
CA THR A 81 -6.14 -4.84 5.71
C THR A 81 -6.00 -5.36 4.28
N VAL A 82 -7.01 -5.10 3.46
CA VAL A 82 -7.09 -5.59 2.08
C VAL A 82 -6.64 -4.50 1.12
N ILE A 83 -5.54 -4.75 0.41
CA ILE A 83 -5.06 -3.84 -0.63
C ILE A 83 -5.93 -3.96 -1.90
N VAL A 84 -6.36 -2.83 -2.45
CA VAL A 84 -7.08 -2.75 -3.73
C VAL A 84 -6.22 -1.97 -4.74
N PRO A 85 -5.33 -2.65 -5.50
CA PRO A 85 -4.49 -1.98 -6.49
C PRO A 85 -5.30 -1.57 -7.71
N ILE A 86 -5.24 -0.29 -8.08
CA ILE A 86 -5.90 0.30 -9.24
C ILE A 86 -4.84 0.79 -10.23
N LEU A 87 -5.03 0.48 -11.52
CA LEU A 87 -4.11 0.91 -12.57
C LEU A 87 -4.01 2.43 -12.62
N ALA A 88 -2.79 2.96 -12.52
CA ALA A 88 -2.55 4.38 -12.45
C ALA A 88 -2.97 5.13 -13.73
N ASP A 89 -3.04 4.46 -14.88
CA ASP A 89 -3.36 5.12 -16.17
C ASP A 89 -4.86 5.30 -16.41
N PHE A 90 -5.70 4.86 -15.47
CA PHE A 90 -7.14 5.12 -15.55
C PHE A 90 -7.49 6.59 -15.36
N LYS A 91 -8.57 6.99 -16.04
CA LYS A 91 -9.14 8.33 -15.90
C LYS A 91 -9.64 8.54 -14.46
N PRO A 92 -9.60 9.77 -13.92
CA PRO A 92 -10.03 10.05 -12.56
C PRO A 92 -11.42 9.51 -12.23
N GLU A 93 -12.38 9.64 -13.16
CA GLU A 93 -13.75 9.15 -12.99
C GLU A 93 -13.80 7.63 -12.81
N SER A 94 -13.00 6.89 -13.58
CA SER A 94 -12.91 5.43 -13.46
C SER A 94 -12.24 5.02 -12.15
N VAL A 95 -11.21 5.74 -11.70
CA VAL A 95 -10.56 5.48 -10.41
C VAL A 95 -11.55 5.68 -9.26
N MET A 96 -12.27 6.81 -9.23
CA MET A 96 -13.28 7.08 -8.19
C MET A 96 -14.39 6.02 -8.18
N GLY A 97 -14.86 5.61 -9.36
CA GLY A 97 -15.83 4.51 -9.48
C GLY A 97 -15.32 3.19 -8.92
N LEU A 98 -14.05 2.84 -9.16
CA LEU A 98 -13.43 1.62 -8.64
C LEU A 98 -13.18 1.69 -7.13
N VAL A 99 -12.79 2.86 -6.60
CA VAL A 99 -12.66 3.09 -5.15
C VAL A 99 -14.00 2.79 -4.47
N ASN A 100 -15.08 3.38 -4.95
CA ASN A 100 -16.42 3.13 -4.42
C ASN A 100 -16.88 1.68 -4.59
N HIS A 101 -16.73 1.12 -5.79
CA HIS A 101 -17.15 -0.26 -6.06
C HIS A 101 -16.39 -1.27 -5.19
N SER A 102 -15.14 -0.96 -4.86
CA SER A 102 -14.35 -1.79 -3.97
C SER A 102 -14.74 -1.65 -2.51
N GLU A 103 -15.51 -0.63 -2.11
CA GLU A 103 -15.80 -0.29 -0.70
C GLU A 103 -14.52 0.07 0.08
N SER A 104 -13.58 0.75 -0.58
CA SER A 104 -12.36 1.20 0.08
C SER A 104 -12.66 2.35 1.04
N VAL A 105 -12.04 2.30 2.21
CA VAL A 105 -12.17 3.31 3.30
C VAL A 105 -10.98 4.28 3.34
N ALA A 106 -9.97 4.04 2.51
CA ALA A 106 -8.82 4.93 2.35
C ALA A 106 -8.23 4.79 0.94
N LEU A 107 -7.52 5.84 0.48
CA LEU A 107 -6.86 5.86 -0.82
C LEU A 107 -5.41 6.35 -0.69
N PHE A 108 -4.47 5.51 -1.11
CA PHE A 108 -3.10 5.91 -1.41
C PHE A 108 -2.98 6.37 -2.86
N THR A 109 -2.62 7.64 -3.06
CA THR A 109 -2.38 8.20 -4.41
C THR A 109 -1.33 9.31 -4.39
N ASN A 110 -0.89 9.73 -5.58
CA ASN A 110 -0.01 10.88 -5.75
C ASN A 110 -0.82 12.20 -5.72
N ALA A 111 -0.24 13.28 -5.19
CA ALA A 111 -0.90 14.59 -5.11
C ALA A 111 -1.42 15.10 -6.47
N SER A 112 -0.67 14.87 -7.56
CA SER A 112 -1.07 15.26 -8.92
C SER A 112 -2.27 14.49 -9.47
N ARG A 113 -2.54 13.29 -8.93
CA ARG A 113 -3.71 12.47 -9.26
C ARG A 113 -4.90 12.86 -8.41
N TRP A 114 -4.66 13.02 -7.10
CA TRP A 114 -5.66 13.52 -6.16
C TRP A 114 -6.27 14.85 -6.61
N ALA A 115 -5.43 15.78 -7.09
CA ALA A 115 -5.88 17.08 -7.59
C ALA A 115 -6.85 17.02 -8.81
N LYS A 116 -6.99 15.85 -9.45
CA LYS A 116 -7.90 15.63 -10.58
C LYS A 116 -9.14 14.81 -10.17
N MET A 117 -9.24 14.43 -8.90
CA MET A 117 -10.35 13.67 -8.34
C MET A 117 -11.26 14.61 -7.55
N ASP A 118 -12.50 14.18 -7.40
CA ASP A 118 -13.54 14.86 -6.64
C ASP A 118 -13.88 14.02 -5.40
N PRO A 119 -13.46 14.45 -4.19
CA PRO A 119 -13.72 13.70 -2.96
C PRO A 119 -15.21 13.49 -2.67
N GLU A 120 -16.09 14.40 -3.12
CA GLU A 120 -17.54 14.24 -2.93
C GLU A 120 -18.09 13.02 -3.66
N LYS A 121 -17.38 12.54 -4.69
CA LYS A 121 -17.70 11.31 -5.42
C LYS A 121 -17.12 10.07 -4.76
N MET A 122 -16.42 10.17 -3.65
CA MET A 122 -15.88 9.03 -2.88
C MET A 122 -16.22 9.16 -1.39
N PRO A 123 -17.51 9.16 -1.01
CA PRO A 123 -17.97 9.52 0.33
C PRO A 123 -17.57 8.53 1.45
N ALA A 124 -17.03 7.37 1.09
CA ALA A 124 -16.56 6.36 2.04
C ALA A 124 -15.08 6.52 2.44
N LEU A 125 -14.34 7.40 1.75
CA LEU A 125 -12.98 7.81 2.11
C LEU A 125 -13.01 8.93 3.16
#